data_AF-A0A8T6NWD3-F1
#
_entry.id   AF-A0A8T6NWD3-F1
#
_cell.length_a   1.000
_cell.length_b   1.000
_cell.length_c   1.000
_cell.angle_alpha   90.00
_cell.angle_beta   90.00
_cell.angle_gamma   90.00
#
_symmetry.space_group_name_H-M   'P 1'
#
loop_
_entity.id
_entity.type
_entity.pdbx_description
1 polymer ?
#
loop_
_entity_poly.entity_id
_entity_poly.type
_entity_poly.pdbx_seq_one_letter_code
_entity_poly.pdbx_strand_id
1 'polypeptide(L)'
;MSDDTSSQSPPRRRLPLSNIQILLIPILIFGGMLILDFRQRVVEGQEKLVEQEALEAQIARLEAERLELEAQKTYFSSPAFVTDWAHSEGKMVRPGEVLVVPMIEGQPIDLPALPPMAPPSVDEPEQPAETDLSPLSVWWSLFFESSPPLSQP
;
A
#
# COMPACT_ATOMS: atom_id res chain seq x y z
N MET A 1 79.85 -6.82 -34.05
CA MET A 1 80.52 -7.58 -32.98
C MET A 1 80.34 -6.75 -31.71
N SER A 2 79.11 -6.69 -31.18
CA SER A 2 78.55 -7.66 -30.21
C SER A 2 79.37 -7.61 -28.93
N ASP A 3 78.93 -6.79 -27.98
CA ASP A 3 78.00 -7.15 -26.90
C ASP A 3 78.83 -7.57 -25.69
N ASP A 4 78.68 -6.85 -24.56
CA ASP A 4 78.26 -7.41 -23.27
C ASP A 4 78.53 -6.38 -22.16
N THR A 5 77.61 -5.44 -21.98
CA THR A 5 77.49 -4.69 -20.71
C THR A 5 76.49 -5.45 -19.85
N SER A 6 76.98 -6.42 -19.07
CA SER A 6 76.16 -7.20 -18.16
C SER A 6 75.64 -6.31 -17.02
N SER A 7 74.39 -5.85 -17.15
CA SER A 7 73.68 -5.11 -16.10
C SER A 7 73.26 -6.07 -14.98
N GLN A 8 74.04 -6.10 -13.90
CA GLN A 8 73.73 -6.90 -12.71
C GLN A 8 72.61 -6.22 -11.91
N SER A 9 71.38 -6.75 -12.00
CA SER A 9 70.24 -6.29 -11.21
C SER A 9 70.37 -6.73 -9.74
N PRO A 10 70.04 -5.88 -8.74
CA PRO A 10 70.14 -6.27 -7.34
C PRO A 10 69.09 -7.34 -7.00
N PRO A 11 69.43 -8.33 -6.14
CA PRO A 11 68.50 -9.39 -5.78
C PRO A 11 67.37 -8.81 -4.93
N ARG A 12 66.12 -8.91 -5.41
CA ARG A 12 64.92 -8.65 -4.60
C ARG A 12 64.91 -9.64 -3.43
N ARG A 13 65.24 -9.17 -2.23
CA ARG A 13 65.04 -9.90 -0.98
C ARG A 13 63.55 -10.22 -0.83
N ARG A 14 63.17 -11.46 -1.14
CA ARG A 14 61.89 -12.01 -0.73
C ARG A 14 61.97 -12.18 0.79
N LEU A 15 61.31 -11.29 1.52
CA LEU A 15 61.14 -11.45 2.96
C LEU A 15 60.45 -12.82 3.16
N PRO A 16 61.04 -13.77 3.90
CA PRO A 16 60.35 -15.01 4.22
C PRO A 16 59.15 -14.63 5.06
N LEU A 17 57.95 -14.81 4.51
CA LEU A 17 56.72 -14.63 5.26
C LEU A 17 56.81 -15.55 6.47
N SER A 18 56.93 -14.96 7.66
CA SER A 18 56.95 -15.71 8.91
C SER A 18 55.68 -16.54 8.97
N ASN A 19 55.76 -17.81 9.38
CA ASN A 19 54.60 -18.72 9.46
C ASN A 19 53.43 -18.10 10.24
N ILE A 20 53.74 -17.20 11.19
CA ILE A 20 52.77 -16.46 11.98
C ILE A 20 51.99 -15.42 11.15
N GLN A 21 52.62 -14.83 10.13
CA GLN A 21 52.00 -13.87 9.21
C GLN A 21 51.06 -14.56 8.23
N ILE A 22 51.43 -15.77 7.77
CA ILE A 22 50.58 -16.62 6.92
C ILE A 22 49.32 -17.05 7.68
N LEU A 23 49.38 -17.18 9.00
CA LEU A 23 48.23 -17.52 9.85
C LEU A 23 47.40 -16.29 10.28
N LEU A 24 48.05 -15.14 10.51
CA LEU A 24 47.35 -13.91 10.94
C LEU A 24 46.53 -13.26 9.83
N ILE A 25 47.05 -13.23 8.60
CA ILE A 25 46.37 -12.60 7.46
C ILE A 25 44.98 -13.20 7.22
N PRO A 26 44.81 -14.53 7.08
CA PRO A 26 43.49 -15.10 6.88
C PRO A 26 42.57 -14.86 8.09
N ILE A 27 43.07 -14.98 9.33
CA ILE A 27 42.29 -14.67 10.53
C ILE A 27 41.74 -13.24 10.51
N LEU A 28 42.56 -12.27 10.09
CA LEU A 28 42.16 -10.88 10.04
C LEU A 28 41.13 -10.62 8.92
N ILE A 29 41.31 -11.27 7.77
CA ILE A 29 40.37 -11.19 6.65
C ILE A 29 39.02 -11.83 7.01
N PHE A 30 39.03 -13.06 7.52
CA PHE A 30 37.82 -13.77 7.94
C PHE A 30 37.13 -13.07 9.12
N GLY A 31 37.89 -12.60 10.11
CA GLY A 31 37.35 -11.83 11.23
C GLY A 31 36.72 -10.51 10.79
N GLY A 32 37.38 -9.77 9.89
CA GLY A 32 36.83 -8.55 9.30
C GLY A 32 35.56 -8.80 8.49
N MET A 33 35.53 -9.87 7.70
CA MET A 33 34.35 -10.27 6.93
C MET A 33 33.17 -10.62 7.84
N LEU A 34 33.39 -11.36 8.93
CA LEU A 34 32.34 -11.67 9.92
C LEU A 34 31.74 -10.42 10.57
N ILE A 35 32.57 -9.43 10.87
CA ILE A 35 32.12 -8.16 11.48
C ILE A 35 31.29 -7.33 10.49
N LEU A 36 31.64 -7.35 9.20
CA LEU A 36 30.86 -6.67 8.17
C LEU A 36 29.52 -7.38 7.90
N ASP A 37 29.53 -8.71 7.90
CA ASP A 37 28.32 -9.55 7.75
C ASP A 37 27.36 -9.36 8.94
N PHE A 38 27.89 -9.32 10.17
CA PHE A 38 27.09 -9.03 11.36
C PHE A 38 26.52 -7.61 11.37
N ARG A 39 27.20 -6.62 10.77
CA ARG A 39 26.68 -5.24 10.67
C ARG A 39 25.44 -5.15 9.79
N GLN A 40 25.37 -5.92 8.71
CA GLN A 40 24.19 -5.93 7.82
C GLN A 40 22.99 -6.64 8.47
N ARG A 41 23.25 -7.75 9.16
CA ARG A 41 22.20 -8.59 9.75
C ARG A 41 21.47 -7.95 10.93
N VAL A 42 22.12 -7.05 11.67
CA VAL A 42 21.50 -6.30 12.78
C VAL A 42 20.58 -5.18 12.26
N VAL A 43 20.90 -4.60 11.09
CA VAL A 43 20.09 -3.54 10.46
C VAL A 43 18.82 -4.11 9.83
N GLU A 44 18.90 -5.26 9.15
CA GLU A 44 17.72 -5.95 8.58
C GLU A 44 16.70 -6.40 9.64
N GLY A 45 17.16 -6.71 10.87
CA GLY A 45 16.26 -7.07 11.96
C GLY A 45 15.45 -5.89 12.49
N GLN A 46 16.02 -4.69 12.48
CA GLN A 46 15.34 -3.47 12.96
C GLN A 46 14.38 -2.92 11.91
N GLU A 47 14.74 -2.97 10.63
CA GLU A 47 13.88 -2.52 9.53
C GLU A 47 12.56 -3.33 9.48
N LYS A 48 12.64 -4.65 9.68
CA LYS A 48 11.45 -5.52 9.73
C LYS A 48 10.53 -5.22 10.92
N LEU A 49 11.07 -4.78 12.05
CA LEU A 49 10.25 -4.42 13.21
C LEU A 49 9.54 -3.09 13.00
N VAL A 50 10.24 -2.10 12.43
CA VAL A 50 9.65 -0.80 12.09
C VAL A 50 8.56 -0.93 11.03
N GLU A 51 8.79 -1.78 10.02
CA GLU A 51 7.79 -2.06 8.98
C GLU A 51 6.57 -2.79 9.54
N GLN A 52 6.77 -3.76 10.44
CA GLN A 52 5.66 -4.43 11.14
C GLN A 52 4.83 -3.46 11.97
N GLU A 53 5.47 -2.61 12.77
CA GLU A 53 4.77 -1.60 13.58
C GLU A 53 3.98 -0.62 12.71
N ALA A 54 4.55 -0.19 11.57
CA ALA A 54 3.87 0.67 10.62
C ALA A 54 2.67 -0.01 9.95
N LEU A 55 2.76 -1.31 9.64
CA LEU A 55 1.64 -2.08 9.07
C LEU A 55 0.54 -2.30 10.10
N GLU A 56 0.89 -2.64 11.35
CA GLU A 56 -0.09 -2.81 12.44
C GLU A 56 -0.85 -1.50 12.71
N ALA A 57 -0.15 -0.36 12.72
CA ALA A 57 -0.78 0.95 12.88
C ALA A 57 -1.76 1.27 11.74
N GLN A 58 -1.42 0.90 10.50
CA GLN A 58 -2.31 1.08 9.35
C GLN A 58 -3.56 0.20 9.44
N ILE A 59 -3.39 -1.07 9.83
CA ILE A 59 -4.51 -2.00 10.04
C ILE A 59 -5.45 -1.45 11.11
N ALA A 60 -4.92 -1.03 12.26
CA ALA A 60 -5.72 -0.48 13.34
C ALA A 60 -6.53 0.76 12.91
N ARG A 61 -5.94 1.64 12.09
CA ARG A 61 -6.64 2.80 11.51
C ARG A 61 -7.76 2.37 10.57
N LEU A 62 -7.50 1.44 9.66
CA LEU A 62 -8.47 0.96 8.69
C LEU A 62 -9.63 0.22 9.35
N GLU A 63 -9.37 -0.55 10.40
CA GLU A 63 -10.42 -1.23 11.17
C GLU A 63 -11.32 -0.22 11.91
N ALA A 64 -10.75 0.83 12.50
CA ALA A 64 -11.53 1.89 13.13
C ALA A 64 -12.43 2.62 12.12
N GLU A 65 -11.88 2.98 10.95
CA GLU A 65 -12.64 3.63 9.87
C GLU A 65 -13.74 2.72 9.32
N ARG A 66 -13.44 1.43 9.15
CA ARG A 66 -14.44 0.44 8.74
C ARG A 66 -15.59 0.35 9.73
N LEU A 67 -15.30 0.30 11.03
CA LEU A 67 -16.33 0.21 12.07
C LEU A 67 -17.24 1.44 12.07
N GLU A 68 -16.64 2.63 11.89
CA GLU A 68 -17.40 3.88 11.75
C GLU A 68 -18.29 3.87 10.51
N LEU A 69 -17.76 3.46 9.35
CA LEU A 69 -18.52 3.36 8.11
C LEU A 69 -19.63 2.30 8.18
N GLU A 70 -19.38 1.15 8.82
CA GLU A 70 -20.39 0.12 9.06
C GLU A 70 -21.52 0.63 9.96
N ALA A 71 -21.20 1.41 10.99
CA ALA A 71 -22.19 2.05 11.86
C ALA A 71 -23.06 3.04 11.08
N GLN A 72 -22.45 3.88 10.23
CA GLN A 72 -23.18 4.81 9.36
C GLN A 72 -24.07 4.06 8.37
N LYS A 73 -23.53 3.04 7.68
CA LYS A 73 -24.30 2.20 6.75
C LYS A 73 -25.50 1.57 7.44
N THR A 74 -25.32 1.07 8.66
CA THR A 74 -26.40 0.47 9.46
C THR A 74 -27.49 1.50 9.76
N TYR A 75 -27.11 2.73 10.14
CA TYR A 75 -28.05 3.82 10.38
C TYR A 75 -28.84 4.19 9.10
N PHE A 76 -28.16 4.41 7.97
CA PHE A 76 -28.81 4.74 6.70
C PHE A 76 -29.69 3.61 6.16
N SER A 77 -29.36 2.36 6.47
CA SER A 77 -30.17 1.19 6.10
C SER A 77 -31.35 0.95 7.05
N SER A 78 -31.46 1.71 8.14
CA SER A 78 -32.49 1.49 9.15
C SER A 78 -33.84 2.09 8.75
N PRO A 79 -34.97 1.49 9.19
CA PRO A 79 -36.30 2.07 8.96
C PRO A 79 -36.51 3.45 9.60
N ALA A 80 -35.72 3.78 10.64
CA ALA A 80 -35.75 5.09 11.29
C ALA A 80 -35.27 6.18 10.32
N PHE A 81 -34.15 5.96 9.64
CA PHE A 81 -33.65 6.89 8.62
C PHE A 81 -34.65 7.11 7.49
N VAL A 82 -35.31 6.05 7.02
CA VAL A 82 -36.36 6.15 5.99
C VAL A 82 -37.52 7.01 6.47
N THR A 83 -37.94 6.86 7.73
CA THR A 83 -39.02 7.68 8.31
C THR A 83 -38.61 9.15 8.42
N ASP A 84 -37.41 9.41 8.94
CA ASP A 84 -36.91 10.77 9.12
C ASP A 84 -36.77 11.48 7.77
N TRP A 85 -36.19 10.80 6.77
CA TRP A 85 -36.09 11.31 5.40
C TRP A 85 -37.47 11.56 4.77
N ALA A 86 -38.41 10.64 4.98
CA ALA A 86 -39.77 10.76 4.44
C ALA A 86 -40.47 12.01 4.99
N HIS A 87 -40.29 12.32 6.28
CA HIS A 87 -40.89 13.49 6.92
C HIS A 87 -40.15 14.79 6.57
N SER A 88 -38.81 14.79 6.56
CA SER A 88 -38.01 15.99 6.31
C SER A 88 -38.01 16.37 4.84
N GLU A 89 -37.55 15.49 3.97
CA GLU A 89 -37.30 15.81 2.55
C GLU A 89 -38.39 15.30 1.63
N GLY A 90 -38.94 14.11 1.92
CA GLY A 90 -40.05 13.56 1.16
C GLY A 90 -41.37 14.30 1.37
N LYS A 91 -41.49 15.10 2.44
CA LYS A 91 -42.75 15.72 2.92
C LYS A 91 -43.92 14.73 2.98
N MET A 92 -43.61 13.45 3.18
CA MET A 92 -44.57 12.36 3.32
C MET A 92 -45.09 12.33 4.75
N VAL A 93 -46.37 12.01 4.92
CA VAL A 93 -47.05 11.94 6.21
C VAL A 93 -47.72 10.58 6.38
N ARG A 94 -47.73 10.06 7.61
CA ARG A 94 -48.44 8.82 7.93
C ARG A 94 -49.96 9.05 8.01
N PRO A 95 -50.77 7.99 7.89
CA PRO A 95 -52.22 8.11 8.09
C PRO A 95 -52.54 8.73 9.47
N GLY A 96 -53.17 9.90 9.47
CA GLY A 96 -53.52 10.66 10.68
C GLY A 96 -52.59 11.83 11.03
N GLU A 97 -51.47 11.99 10.32
CA GLU A 97 -50.60 13.17 10.45
C GLU A 97 -51.04 14.29 9.49
N VAL A 98 -50.88 15.55 9.91
CA VAL A 98 -51.26 16.73 9.12
C VAL A 98 -50.01 17.53 8.79
N LEU A 99 -49.66 17.61 7.50
CA LEU A 99 -48.58 18.48 7.03
C LEU A 99 -49.05 19.94 7.05
N VAL A 100 -48.44 20.76 7.89
CA VAL A 100 -48.71 22.21 7.94
C VAL A 100 -47.58 22.95 7.22
N VAL A 101 -47.91 23.56 6.09
CA VAL A 101 -47.00 24.45 5.36
C VAL A 101 -47.39 25.90 5.69
N PRO A 102 -46.56 26.67 6.42
CA PRO A 102 -46.88 28.05 6.73
C PRO A 102 -46.82 28.91 5.46
N MET A 103 -47.95 29.53 5.12
CA MET A 103 -48.04 30.51 4.03
C MET A 103 -47.60 31.89 4.52
N ILE A 104 -46.61 32.47 3.87
CA ILE A 104 -46.28 33.90 4.03
C ILE A 104 -46.92 34.62 2.85
N GLU A 105 -47.79 35.60 3.11
CA GLU A 105 -48.45 36.34 2.04
C GLU A 105 -47.43 37.05 1.14
N GLY A 106 -47.52 36.80 -0.17
CA GLY A 106 -46.67 37.43 -1.19
C GLY A 106 -45.51 36.58 -1.72
N GLN A 107 -45.29 35.36 -1.20
CA GLN A 107 -44.24 34.47 -1.70
C GLN A 107 -44.82 33.35 -2.58
N PRO A 108 -44.34 33.18 -3.83
CA PRO A 108 -44.74 32.05 -4.67
C PRO A 108 -44.36 30.73 -3.99
N ILE A 109 -45.30 29.79 -4.01
CA ILE A 109 -45.11 28.43 -3.49
C ILE A 109 -44.19 27.71 -4.47
N ASP A 110 -42.91 27.55 -4.12
CA ASP A 110 -42.09 26.52 -4.72
C ASP A 110 -42.58 25.18 -4.17
N LEU A 111 -43.53 24.57 -4.88
CA LEU A 111 -43.84 23.17 -4.70
C LEU A 111 -42.54 22.41 -4.99
N PRO A 112 -41.99 21.64 -4.05
CA PRO A 112 -40.82 20.83 -4.33
C PRO A 112 -41.19 19.91 -5.49
N ALA A 113 -40.52 20.09 -6.63
CA ALA A 113 -40.60 19.13 -7.71
C ALA A 113 -40.28 17.77 -7.10
N LEU A 114 -41.17 16.78 -7.28
CA LEU A 114 -40.88 15.40 -6.95
C LEU A 114 -39.50 15.12 -7.55
N PRO A 115 -38.47 14.77 -6.73
CA PRO A 115 -37.23 14.32 -7.31
C PRO A 115 -37.61 13.19 -8.27
N PRO A 116 -37.09 13.18 -9.51
CA PRO A 116 -37.30 12.05 -10.39
C PRO A 116 -36.97 10.83 -9.54
N MET A 117 -37.93 9.90 -9.44
CA MET A 117 -37.71 8.61 -8.81
C MET A 117 -36.59 7.98 -9.63
N ALA A 118 -35.35 8.21 -9.19
CA ALA A 118 -34.22 7.48 -9.70
C ALA A 118 -34.65 6.03 -9.49
N PRO A 119 -34.70 5.19 -10.55
CA PRO A 119 -34.83 3.77 -10.30
C PRO A 119 -33.80 3.43 -9.23
N PRO A 120 -34.09 2.48 -8.31
CA PRO A 120 -33.02 1.98 -7.47
C PRO A 120 -31.86 1.73 -8.42
N SER A 121 -30.71 2.36 -8.16
CA SER A 121 -29.47 1.87 -8.69
C SER A 121 -29.45 0.44 -8.20
N VAL A 122 -30.01 -0.46 -9.01
CA VAL A 122 -29.49 -1.79 -9.14
C VAL A 122 -28.03 -1.46 -9.34
N ASP A 123 -27.25 -1.63 -8.29
CA ASP A 123 -25.85 -1.93 -8.44
C ASP A 123 -25.89 -3.06 -9.47
N GLU A 124 -25.77 -2.67 -10.74
CA GLU A 124 -25.40 -3.57 -11.81
C GLU A 124 -24.26 -4.33 -11.16
N PRO A 125 -24.44 -5.63 -10.90
CA PRO A 125 -23.51 -6.38 -10.05
C PRO A 125 -22.17 -6.04 -10.60
N GLU A 126 -21.34 -5.28 -9.85
CA GLU A 126 -20.12 -4.66 -10.37
C GLU A 126 -19.51 -5.75 -11.23
N GLN A 127 -19.59 -5.60 -12.55
CA GLN A 127 -19.12 -6.63 -13.44
C GLN A 127 -17.66 -6.67 -13.05
N PRO A 128 -17.20 -7.73 -12.35
CA PRO A 128 -16.04 -7.65 -11.48
C PRO A 128 -14.95 -7.19 -12.39
N ALA A 129 -14.53 -5.92 -12.25
CA ALA A 129 -13.90 -5.13 -13.31
C ALA A 129 -13.02 -6.11 -14.06
N GLU A 130 -13.45 -6.56 -15.25
CA GLU A 130 -12.88 -7.77 -15.86
C GLU A 130 -11.42 -7.46 -15.98
N THR A 131 -10.69 -8.00 -15.01
CA THR A 131 -9.33 -7.62 -14.76
C THR A 131 -8.67 -8.50 -15.77
N ASP A 132 -8.62 -8.01 -17.01
CA ASP A 132 -7.88 -8.57 -18.14
C ASP A 132 -6.37 -8.55 -17.84
N LEU A 133 -5.99 -8.62 -16.56
CA LEU A 133 -4.69 -9.10 -16.13
C LEU A 133 -4.66 -10.58 -16.50
N SER A 134 -4.13 -10.83 -17.70
CA SER A 134 -3.67 -12.16 -18.08
C SER A 134 -2.96 -12.82 -16.88
N PRO A 135 -3.23 -14.09 -16.53
CA PRO A 135 -2.63 -14.75 -15.37
C PRO A 135 -1.10 -14.67 -15.34
N LEU A 136 -0.48 -14.57 -16.51
CA LEU A 136 0.95 -14.35 -16.67
C LEU A 136 1.42 -12.97 -16.19
N SER A 137 0.65 -11.91 -16.41
CA SER A 137 0.98 -10.56 -15.92
C SER A 137 0.99 -10.51 -14.39
N VAL A 138 0.06 -11.21 -13.75
CA VAL A 138 0.01 -11.37 -12.29
C VAL A 138 1.24 -12.12 -11.82
N TRP A 139 1.52 -13.30 -12.40
CA TRP A 139 2.70 -14.07 -12.03
C TRP A 139 4.00 -13.28 -12.23
N TRP A 140 4.15 -12.61 -13.36
CA TRP A 140 5.35 -11.83 -13.67
C TRP A 140 5.57 -10.69 -12.67
N SER A 141 4.50 -9.97 -12.30
CA SER A 141 4.57 -8.89 -11.32
C SER A 141 5.07 -9.36 -9.95
N LEU A 142 4.73 -10.59 -9.53
CA LEU A 142 5.18 -11.16 -8.26
C LEU A 142 6.68 -11.44 -8.21
N PHE A 143 7.32 -11.70 -9.35
CA PHE A 143 8.74 -12.05 -9.41
C PHE A 143 9.64 -10.89 -9.84
N PHE A 144 9.11 -9.92 -10.59
CA PHE A 144 9.93 -8.89 -11.24
C PHE A 144 9.49 -7.45 -10.95
N GLU A 145 8.38 -7.24 -10.23
CA GLU A 145 7.81 -5.92 -9.90
C GLU A 145 7.72 -4.94 -11.10
N SER A 146 7.64 -5.49 -12.32
CA SER A 146 7.67 -4.73 -13.57
C SER A 146 6.57 -5.25 -14.51
N SER A 147 6.08 -4.41 -15.42
CA SER A 147 5.20 -4.87 -16.50
C SER A 147 5.97 -5.80 -17.45
N PRO A 148 5.36 -6.89 -17.96
CA PRO A 148 6.02 -7.80 -18.88
C PRO A 148 6.38 -7.08 -20.20
N PRO A 149 7.50 -7.43 -20.86
CA PRO A 149 8.02 -6.70 -22.03
C PRO A 149 7.15 -6.79 -23.30
N LEU A 150 6.03 -7.52 -23.27
CA LEU A 150 5.17 -7.82 -24.44
C LEU A 150 3.86 -7.03 -24.45
N SER A 151 3.68 -6.03 -23.57
CA SER A 151 2.46 -5.23 -23.46
C SER A 151 2.46 -3.92 -24.27
N GLN A 152 3.30 -3.81 -25.31
CA GLN A 152 3.33 -2.65 -26.19
C GLN A 152 2.64 -3.00 -27.53
N PRO A 153 1.62 -2.24 -27.97
CA PRO A 153 0.86 -2.54 -29.18
C PRO A 153 1.70 -2.46 -30.46
#